data_AF-A0A7C7TLA1-F1
#
_entry.id   AF-A0A7C7TLA1-F1
#
_cell.length_a   1.000
_cell.length_b   1.000
_cell.length_c   1.000
_cell.angle_alpha   90.00
_cell.angle_beta   90.00
_cell.angle_gamma   90.00
#
_symmetry.space_group_name_H-M   'P 1'
#
loop_
_entity.id
_entity.type
_entity.pdbx_description
1 polymer ?
#
loop_
_entity_poly.entity_id
_entity_poly.type
_entity_poly.pdbx_seq_one_letter_code
_entity_poly.pdbx_strand_id
1 'polypeptide(L)'
;MYTNAKVITHSDGSIRELISDFIGIEVINPVQVSATGMEPEQLNRDYGMDLAFWGGIDTQHVLPFGTAADVANAVRGRRDDLGRGGGFVQASVHNLQSEVPPENIVAMFETALGR
;
A
#
# COMPACT_ATOMS: atom_id res chain seq x y z
N MET A 1 -13.99 9.07 -21.08
CA MET A 1 -14.68 8.66 -19.83
C MET A 1 -15.92 9.54 -19.65
N TYR A 2 -16.98 9.00 -19.05
CA TYR A 2 -18.25 9.72 -18.82
C TYR A 2 -18.31 10.49 -17.49
N THR A 3 -17.22 10.47 -16.71
CA THR A 3 -17.09 11.12 -15.40
C THR A 3 -15.62 11.46 -15.12
N ASN A 4 -15.38 12.37 -14.17
CA ASN A 4 -14.05 12.70 -13.62
C ASN A 4 -13.70 11.85 -12.38
N ALA A 5 -14.52 10.86 -12.05
CA ALA A 5 -14.26 9.95 -10.93
C ALA A 5 -12.99 9.13 -11.20
N LYS A 6 -12.20 8.92 -10.13
CA LYS A 6 -10.97 8.13 -10.20
C LYS A 6 -11.27 6.64 -10.28
N VAL A 7 -10.54 5.92 -11.14
CA VAL A 7 -10.69 4.46 -11.30
C VAL A 7 -9.64 3.73 -10.47
N ILE A 8 -10.12 2.95 -9.50
CA ILE A 8 -9.30 2.13 -8.61
C ILE A 8 -9.53 0.67 -8.99
N THR A 9 -8.45 -0.08 -9.23
CA THR A 9 -8.55 -1.53 -9.43
C THR A 9 -8.15 -2.26 -8.15
N HIS A 10 -8.94 -3.27 -7.78
CA HIS A 10 -8.64 -4.13 -6.63
C HIS A 10 -8.16 -5.51 -7.07
N SER A 11 -6.95 -5.91 -6.68
CA SER A 11 -6.43 -7.26 -6.86
C SER A 11 -5.30 -7.54 -5.87
N ASP A 12 -5.50 -8.51 -4.99
CA ASP A 12 -4.45 -9.04 -4.13
C ASP A 12 -3.41 -9.84 -4.94
N GLY A 13 -2.28 -10.13 -4.31
CA GLY A 13 -1.19 -10.91 -4.90
C GLY A 13 -0.27 -10.08 -5.81
N SER A 14 0.41 -10.77 -6.72
CA SER A 14 1.30 -10.10 -7.69
C SER A 14 0.55 -9.83 -8.99
N ILE A 15 0.35 -8.56 -9.29
CA ILE A 15 -0.24 -8.11 -10.56
C ILE A 15 0.78 -7.44 -11.47
N ARG A 16 2.07 -7.46 -11.12
CA ARG A 16 3.10 -6.64 -11.78
C ARG A 16 3.11 -6.80 -13.30
N GLU A 17 3.04 -8.03 -13.78
CA GLU A 17 3.04 -8.32 -15.22
C GLU A 17 1.77 -7.80 -15.94
N LEU A 18 0.67 -7.61 -15.21
CA LEU A 18 -0.62 -7.15 -15.73
C LEU A 18 -0.79 -5.63 -15.65
N ILE A 19 0.03 -4.92 -14.87
CA ILE A 19 -0.13 -3.47 -14.63
C ILE A 19 -0.17 -2.70 -15.96
N SER A 20 0.71 -3.03 -16.90
CA SER A 20 0.79 -2.37 -18.20
C SER A 20 -0.39 -2.66 -19.13
N ASP A 21 -1.15 -3.73 -18.87
CA ASP A 21 -2.34 -4.10 -19.64
C ASP A 21 -3.61 -3.41 -19.11
N PHE A 22 -3.55 -2.83 -17.90
CA PHE A 22 -4.69 -2.13 -17.32
C PHE A 22 -4.87 -0.73 -17.91
N ILE A 23 -5.71 -0.65 -18.94
CA ILE A 23 -6.04 0.61 -19.59
C ILE A 23 -7.07 1.39 -18.76
N GLY A 24 -6.71 2.63 -18.38
CA GLY A 24 -7.64 3.59 -17.78
C GLY A 24 -7.84 3.45 -16.26
N ILE A 25 -7.00 2.66 -15.59
CA ILE A 25 -6.91 2.69 -14.12
C ILE A 25 -5.99 3.83 -13.69
N GLU A 26 -6.22 4.36 -12.50
CA GLU A 26 -5.41 5.43 -11.92
C GLU A 26 -4.82 5.04 -10.56
N VAL A 27 -5.35 3.98 -9.94
CA VAL A 27 -4.90 3.49 -8.64
C VAL A 27 -4.90 1.97 -8.62
N ILE A 28 -3.83 1.37 -8.10
CA ILE A 28 -3.82 -0.05 -7.72
C ILE A 28 -4.08 -0.22 -6.23
N ASN A 29 -4.96 -1.15 -5.88
CA ASN A 29 -5.30 -1.50 -4.51
C ASN A 29 -5.34 -3.03 -4.33
N PRO A 30 -4.78 -3.58 -3.25
CA PRO A 30 -3.68 -3.01 -2.51
C PRO A 30 -2.36 -3.09 -3.29
N VAL A 31 -1.33 -2.42 -2.78
CA VAL A 31 0.05 -2.89 -2.98
C VAL A 31 0.31 -4.04 -2.01
N GLN A 32 0.24 -5.28 -2.48
CA GLN A 32 0.53 -6.49 -1.71
C GLN A 32 2.06 -6.67 -1.51
N VAL A 33 2.64 -5.99 -0.54
CA VAL A 33 4.12 -5.90 -0.36
C VAL A 33 4.83 -7.23 -0.07
N SER A 34 4.09 -8.27 0.32
CA SER A 34 4.61 -9.62 0.52
C SER A 34 4.67 -10.46 -0.77
N ALA A 35 4.03 -10.01 -1.85
CA ALA A 35 4.03 -10.72 -3.12
C ALA A 35 5.27 -10.39 -3.95
N THR A 36 5.85 -11.41 -4.59
CA THR A 36 7.00 -11.27 -5.48
C THR A 36 6.69 -10.29 -6.62
N GLY A 37 7.58 -9.33 -6.85
CA GLY A 37 7.38 -8.31 -7.89
C GLY A 37 6.54 -7.12 -7.42
N MET A 38 6.04 -7.11 -6.18
CA MET A 38 5.28 -5.98 -5.64
C MET A 38 6.13 -5.09 -4.72
N GLU A 39 7.46 -5.10 -4.89
CA GLU A 39 8.40 -4.34 -4.09
C GLU A 39 8.15 -2.83 -4.26
N PRO A 40 7.82 -2.10 -3.19
CA PRO A 40 7.32 -0.72 -3.29
C PRO A 40 8.21 0.28 -4.01
N GLU A 41 9.51 0.26 -3.74
CA GLU A 41 10.45 1.16 -4.42
C GLU A 41 10.45 0.93 -5.94
N GLN A 42 10.39 -0.34 -6.36
CA GLN A 42 10.37 -0.70 -7.78
C GLN A 42 9.05 -0.31 -8.43
N LEU A 43 7.92 -0.54 -7.76
CA LEU A 43 6.61 -0.09 -8.24
C LEU A 43 6.55 1.42 -8.44
N ASN A 44 7.01 2.20 -7.46
CA ASN A 44 7.01 3.66 -7.58
C ASN A 44 7.97 4.15 -8.69
N ARG A 45 9.17 3.55 -8.81
CA ARG A 45 10.10 3.88 -9.89
C ARG A 45 9.49 3.63 -11.28
N ASP A 46 8.81 2.51 -11.45
CA ASP A 46 8.37 2.05 -12.77
C ASP A 46 6.98 2.61 -13.15
N TYR A 47 6.11 2.87 -12.17
CA TYR A 47 4.72 3.26 -12.40
C TYR A 47 4.25 4.49 -11.61
N GLY A 48 5.05 5.06 -10.72
CA GLY A 48 4.61 6.15 -9.81
C GLY A 48 4.32 7.48 -10.49
N MET A 49 4.62 7.62 -11.79
CA MET A 49 4.19 8.77 -12.59
C MET A 49 2.79 8.60 -13.19
N ASP A 50 2.34 7.35 -13.36
CA ASP A 50 1.07 7.03 -14.02
C ASP A 50 0.00 6.55 -13.03
N LEU A 51 0.43 5.95 -11.91
CA LEU A 51 -0.44 5.31 -10.94
C LEU A 51 -0.23 5.85 -9.52
N ALA A 52 -1.34 5.94 -8.80
CA ALA A 52 -1.33 6.00 -7.35
C ALA A 52 -1.35 4.58 -6.75
N PHE A 53 -0.84 4.48 -5.54
CA PHE A 53 -0.71 3.24 -4.78
C PHE A 53 -1.60 3.30 -3.53
N TRP A 54 -2.43 2.29 -3.30
CA TRP A 54 -3.24 2.19 -2.10
C TRP A 54 -2.81 0.97 -1.28
N GLY A 55 -2.69 1.10 0.05
CA GLY A 55 -2.42 -0.03 0.95
C GLY A 55 -0.98 -0.03 1.43
N GLY A 56 -0.32 -1.19 1.32
CA GLY A 56 1.13 -1.30 1.53
C GLY A 56 1.57 -1.70 2.95
N ILE A 57 0.67 -1.70 3.93
CA ILE A 57 0.99 -2.16 5.30
C ILE A 57 0.61 -3.63 5.46
N ASP A 58 1.62 -4.48 5.61
CA ASP A 58 1.51 -5.94 5.58
C ASP A 58 0.60 -6.51 6.68
N THR A 59 -0.47 -7.19 6.27
CA THR A 59 -1.44 -7.86 7.14
C THR A 59 -1.07 -9.31 7.47
N GLN A 60 -0.03 -9.88 6.86
CA GLN A 60 0.36 -11.27 7.06
C GLN A 60 1.47 -11.41 8.11
N HIS A 61 2.33 -10.40 8.28
CA HIS A 61 3.40 -10.44 9.29
C HIS A 61 3.50 -9.18 10.14
N VAL A 62 3.66 -8.00 9.52
CA VAL A 62 3.96 -6.76 10.27
C VAL A 62 2.84 -6.37 11.23
N LEU A 63 1.59 -6.28 10.75
CA LEU A 63 0.44 -5.94 11.59
C LEU A 63 0.13 -6.99 12.66
N PRO A 64 0.03 -8.30 12.37
CA PRO A 64 -0.34 -9.29 13.38
C PRO A 64 0.79 -9.67 14.35
N PHE A 65 2.05 -9.67 13.91
CA PHE A 65 3.15 -10.27 14.68
C PHE A 65 4.33 -9.32 14.95
N GLY A 66 4.37 -8.16 14.32
CA GLY A 66 5.36 -7.13 14.60
C GLY A 66 5.05 -6.34 15.88
N THR A 67 6.02 -5.56 16.33
CA THR A 67 5.81 -4.55 17.37
C THR A 67 5.21 -3.27 16.77
N ALA A 68 4.63 -2.41 17.62
CA ALA A 68 4.17 -1.08 17.20
C ALA A 68 5.28 -0.25 16.52
N ALA A 69 6.53 -0.44 16.93
CA ALA A 69 7.69 0.19 16.30
C ALA A 69 7.95 -0.37 14.89
N ASP A 70 7.80 -1.69 14.70
CA ASP A 70 7.92 -2.31 13.36
C ASP A 70 6.83 -1.79 12.41
N VAL A 71 5.60 -1.65 12.91
CA VAL A 71 4.49 -1.06 12.14
C VAL A 71 4.81 0.38 11.76
N ALA A 72 5.23 1.21 12.72
CA ALA A 72 5.60 2.60 12.45
C ALA A 72 6.75 2.71 11.42
N ASN A 73 7.74 1.82 11.51
CA ASN A 73 8.84 1.76 10.54
C ASN A 73 8.35 1.34 9.16
N ALA A 74 7.45 0.35 9.06
CA ALA A 74 6.83 -0.04 7.81
C ALA A 74 6.06 1.13 7.18
N VAL A 75 5.28 1.87 7.96
CA VAL A 75 4.56 3.06 7.49
C VAL A 75 5.51 4.11 6.92
N ARG A 76 6.57 4.46 7.66
CA ARG A 76 7.58 5.44 7.20
C ARG A 76 8.26 4.97 5.92
N GLY A 77 8.67 3.70 5.87
CA GLY A 77 9.27 3.10 4.68
C GLY A 77 8.34 3.16 3.47
N ARG A 78 7.06 2.81 3.61
CA ARG A 78 6.09 2.92 2.50
C ARG A 78 5.85 4.35 2.04
N ARG A 79 5.89 5.32 2.95
CA ARG A 79 5.82 6.73 2.58
C ARG A 79 7.04 7.15 1.75
N ASP A 80 8.23 6.70 2.13
CA ASP A 80 9.47 7.03 1.43
C ASP A 80 9.55 6.30 0.07
N ASP A 81 9.03 5.07 -0.02
CA ASP A 81 8.99 4.25 -1.24
C ASP A 81 7.88 4.69 -2.21
N LEU A 82 6.61 4.55 -1.79
CA LEU A 82 5.41 4.72 -2.63
C LEU A 82 4.95 6.16 -2.69
N GLY A 83 5.20 6.94 -1.64
CA GLY A 83 4.77 8.33 -1.53
C GLY A 83 5.75 9.33 -2.17
N ARG A 84 6.88 8.87 -2.70
CA ARG A 84 7.83 9.71 -3.43
C ARG A 84 7.15 10.29 -4.67
N GLY A 85 6.98 11.62 -4.67
CA GLY A 85 6.24 12.33 -5.72
C GLY A 85 4.72 12.44 -5.49
N GLY A 86 4.21 11.93 -4.36
CA GLY A 86 2.78 11.87 -4.05
C GLY A 86 2.16 10.53 -4.47
N GLY A 87 0.82 10.48 -4.53
CA GLY A 87 0.10 9.31 -5.06
C GLY A 87 0.03 8.09 -4.14
N PHE A 88 0.36 8.20 -2.86
CA PHE A 88 0.22 7.08 -1.91
C PHE A 88 -0.94 7.28 -0.94
N VAL A 89 -1.87 6.32 -0.93
CA VAL A 89 -2.97 6.20 0.04
C VAL A 89 -2.65 5.07 0.99
N GLN A 90 -2.09 5.40 2.16
CA GLN A 90 -1.71 4.41 3.15
C GLN A 90 -2.94 3.69 3.70
N ALA A 91 -2.92 2.36 3.66
CA ALA A 91 -3.87 1.49 4.34
C ALA A 91 -3.22 0.13 4.62
N SER A 92 -3.92 -0.74 5.35
CA SER A 92 -3.56 -2.16 5.37
C SER A 92 -3.67 -2.75 3.96
N VAL A 93 -2.87 -3.79 3.68
CA VAL A 93 -2.94 -4.54 2.43
C VAL A 93 -4.34 -5.14 2.25
N HIS A 94 -4.83 -5.84 3.26
CA HIS A 94 -6.19 -6.37 3.29
C HIS A 94 -6.89 -5.94 4.59
N ASN A 95 -8.08 -6.49 4.85
CA ASN A 95 -8.80 -6.26 6.10
C ASN A 95 -7.95 -6.62 7.34
N LEU A 96 -8.09 -5.80 8.39
CA LEU A 96 -7.56 -6.10 9.72
C LEU A 96 -8.34 -7.30 10.29
N GLN A 97 -7.61 -8.29 10.81
CA GLN A 97 -8.17 -9.48 11.42
C GLN A 97 -8.00 -9.45 12.95
N SER A 98 -8.62 -10.39 13.65
CA SER A 98 -8.72 -10.41 15.12
C SER A 98 -7.38 -10.53 15.85
N GLU A 99 -6.36 -11.05 15.18
CA GLU A 99 -5.02 -11.25 15.70
C GLU A 99 -4.17 -9.98 15.67
N VAL A 100 -4.61 -8.92 15.00
CA VAL A 100 -3.88 -7.65 14.96
C VAL A 100 -4.01 -6.95 16.32
N PRO A 101 -2.91 -6.74 17.06
CA PRO A 101 -2.97 -6.05 18.35
C PRO A 101 -3.47 -4.60 18.17
N PRO A 102 -4.35 -4.09 19.04
CA PRO A 102 -4.86 -2.71 18.94
C PRO A 102 -3.76 -1.65 18.87
N GLU A 103 -2.66 -1.83 19.60
CA GLU A 103 -1.49 -0.94 19.58
C GLU A 103 -0.84 -0.85 18.20
N ASN A 104 -0.88 -1.91 17.40
CA ASN A 104 -0.36 -1.92 16.03
C ASN A 104 -1.27 -1.13 15.09
N ILE A 105 -2.59 -1.18 15.29
CA ILE A 105 -3.56 -0.36 14.54
C ILE A 105 -3.36 1.12 14.86
N VAL A 106 -3.21 1.45 16.16
CA VAL A 106 -2.93 2.82 16.61
C VAL A 106 -1.60 3.32 16.04
N ALA A 107 -0.54 2.51 16.12
CA ALA A 107 0.77 2.88 15.58
C ALA A 107 0.72 3.14 14.06
N MET A 108 -0.02 2.30 13.31
CA MET A 108 -0.23 2.51 11.88
C MET A 108 -0.90 3.87 11.60
N PHE A 109 -1.95 4.20 12.36
CA PHE A 109 -2.73 5.42 12.19
C PHE A 109 -1.98 6.69 12.64
N GLU A 110 -1.37 6.68 13.82
CA GLU A 110 -0.63 7.83 14.34
C GLU A 110 0.59 8.16 13.48
N THR A 111 1.32 7.13 13.03
CA THR A 111 2.46 7.33 12.14
C THR A 111 2.02 7.90 10.79
N ALA A 112 0.86 7.51 10.26
CA ALA A 112 0.27 8.07 9.04
C ALA A 112 0.01 9.57 9.17
N LEU A 113 -0.45 10.00 10.34
CA LEU A 113 -0.72 11.40 10.66
C LEU A 113 0.55 12.22 10.98
N GLY A 114 1.72 11.58 11.03
CA GLY A 114 2.98 12.22 11.40
C GLY A 114 3.04 12.62 12.88
N ARG A 115 2.34 11.88 13.74
CA ARG A 115 2.35 12.07 15.20
C ARG A 115 3.43 11.24 15.87
#